data_AF-A0A6A7M4I5-F1
#
_entry.id   AF-A0A6A7M4I5-F1
#
_cell.length_a   1.000
_cell.length_b   1.000
_cell.length_c   1.000
_cell.angle_alpha   90.00
_cell.angle_beta   90.00
_cell.angle_gamma   90.00
#
_symmetry.space_group_name_H-M   'P 1'
#
loop_
_entity.id
_entity.type
_entity.pdbx_description
1 polymer ?
#
loop_
_entity_poly.entity_id
_entity_poly.type
_entity_poly.pdbx_seq_one_letter_code
_entity_poly.pdbx_strand_id
1 'polypeptide(L)'
;MLDYEPIGSLAGIMRVKDRAVDFGASDMPLKSEELRKLGLVQFPLLIGGIVAVVNLDGVGPGQLQLTGQALADIYLGRVDKWSDPSLKALNPQIALPDARIVVVRRSDGSGTTFNFTDFLSKASPMWKTKVGSDLVVTWPEGTTGAKGNDGVSRTVRQTKNSIGYVEFAHAQQNRLAFARVRNPAGNFITPSPQAFQAAAASADWKAAGDFGLLLTDMPGADAYPIVATVFVLMNKGMSAQRLGAALNFLDWSLTRGGAEAAELGYAPLPPDLVATVKTYWADTLTSPAR
;
A
#
# COMPACT_ATOMS: atom_id res chain seq x y z
N MET A 1 5.77 4.50 26.75
CA MET A 1 5.39 5.52 25.73
C MET A 1 5.76 4.94 24.38
N LEU A 2 4.83 4.95 23.42
CA LEU A 2 5.11 4.59 22.04
C LEU A 2 5.36 5.89 21.26
N ASP A 3 6.43 5.93 20.49
CA ASP A 3 6.70 6.99 19.53
C ASP A 3 6.81 6.35 18.14
N TYR A 4 6.05 6.85 17.17
CA TYR A 4 6.00 6.31 15.81
C TYR A 4 6.15 7.44 14.80
N GLU A 5 7.15 7.33 13.95
CA GLU A 5 7.49 8.35 12.96
C GLU A 5 7.06 7.91 11.55
N PRO A 6 6.11 8.60 10.89
CA PRO A 6 5.60 8.23 9.56
C PRO A 6 6.56 8.71 8.43
N ILE A 7 7.76 8.14 8.39
CA ILE A 7 8.88 8.60 7.54
C ILE A 7 9.04 7.83 6.21
N GLY A 8 8.14 6.90 5.93
CA GLY A 8 8.19 6.05 4.73
C GLY A 8 8.97 4.74 4.94
N SER A 9 8.62 3.72 4.17
CA SER A 9 9.09 2.33 4.37
C SER A 9 10.60 2.20 4.19
N LEU A 10 11.22 2.92 3.24
CA LEU A 10 12.67 2.88 3.05
C LEU A 10 13.41 3.35 4.31
N ALA A 11 12.97 4.47 4.89
CA ALA A 11 13.58 5.00 6.10
C ALA A 11 13.31 4.10 7.32
N GLY A 12 12.12 3.49 7.40
CA GLY A 12 11.80 2.47 8.40
C GLY A 12 12.74 1.25 8.34
N ILE A 13 12.95 0.69 7.14
CA ILE A 13 13.90 -0.42 6.90
C ILE A 13 15.32 -0.01 7.30
N MET A 14 15.77 1.19 6.92
CA MET A 14 17.11 1.67 7.28
C MET A 14 17.28 1.80 8.80
N ARG A 15 16.33 2.43 9.50
CA ARG A 15 16.46 2.66 10.94
C ARG A 15 16.43 1.37 11.76
N VAL A 16 15.62 0.38 11.38
CA VAL A 16 15.64 -0.92 12.07
C VAL A 16 16.92 -1.70 11.76
N LYS A 17 17.45 -1.60 10.53
CA LYS A 17 18.76 -2.17 10.18
C LYS A 17 19.88 -1.57 11.04
N ASP A 18 19.83 -0.27 11.29
CA ASP A 18 20.80 0.46 12.11
C ASP A 18 20.54 0.31 13.63
N ARG A 19 19.52 -0.48 14.02
CA ARG A 19 19.08 -0.68 15.41
C ARG A 19 18.71 0.62 16.14
N ALA A 20 18.36 1.66 15.38
CA ALA A 20 18.02 2.99 15.89
C ALA A 20 16.59 3.06 16.46
N VAL A 21 15.77 2.04 16.20
CA VAL A 21 14.38 1.92 16.64
C VAL A 21 14.10 0.49 17.10
N ASP A 22 13.03 0.29 17.88
CA ASP A 22 12.61 -1.03 18.35
C ASP A 22 11.99 -1.89 17.24
N PHE A 23 11.30 -1.24 16.29
CA PHE A 23 10.75 -1.87 15.11
C PHE A 23 10.68 -0.87 13.96
N GLY A 24 10.75 -1.37 12.73
CA GLY A 24 10.41 -0.64 11.52
C GLY A 24 9.07 -1.09 10.96
N ALA A 25 8.43 -0.26 10.15
CA ALA A 25 7.24 -0.62 9.38
C ALA A 25 7.50 -0.44 7.88
N SER A 26 7.05 -1.39 7.07
CA SER A 26 7.23 -1.38 5.62
C SER A 26 6.07 -2.05 4.90
N ASP A 27 5.63 -1.49 3.76
CA ASP A 27 4.65 -2.15 2.90
C ASP A 27 5.32 -3.03 1.82
N MET A 28 6.65 -2.98 1.75
CA MET A 28 7.46 -3.88 0.92
C MET A 28 8.05 -4.97 1.81
N PRO A 29 7.72 -6.25 1.60
CA PRO A 29 8.36 -7.33 2.33
C PRO A 29 9.81 -7.49 1.88
N LEU A 30 10.71 -7.68 2.84
CA LEU A 30 12.08 -8.11 2.57
C LEU A 30 12.09 -9.61 2.27
N LYS A 31 13.03 -10.04 1.42
CA LYS A 31 13.23 -11.46 1.11
C LYS A 31 13.82 -12.18 2.33
N SER A 32 13.47 -13.45 2.52
CA SER A 32 13.99 -14.29 3.62
C SER A 32 15.53 -14.29 3.75
N GLU A 33 16.23 -14.32 2.61
CA GLU A 33 17.71 -14.25 2.62
C GLU A 33 18.23 -12.94 3.21
N GLU A 34 17.59 -11.82 2.85
CA GLU A 34 17.94 -10.50 3.35
C GLU A 34 17.61 -10.37 4.84
N LEU A 35 16.43 -10.85 5.27
CA LEU A 35 16.06 -10.90 6.69
C LEU A 35 17.08 -11.69 7.51
N ARG A 36 17.49 -12.86 7.03
CA ARG A 36 18.55 -13.66 7.69
C ARG A 36 19.87 -12.90 7.76
N LYS A 37 20.31 -12.29 6.65
CA LYS A 37 21.57 -11.52 6.58
C LYS A 37 21.57 -10.34 7.54
N LEU A 38 20.43 -9.66 7.69
CA LEU A 38 20.28 -8.49 8.55
C LEU A 38 19.94 -8.83 10.00
N GLY A 39 19.69 -10.11 10.31
CA GLY A 39 19.21 -10.53 11.63
C GLY A 39 17.85 -9.89 11.98
N LEU A 40 16.99 -9.76 10.99
CA LEU A 40 15.63 -9.22 11.12
C LEU A 40 14.59 -10.35 11.12
N VAL A 41 13.44 -10.06 11.71
CA VAL A 41 12.21 -10.84 11.67
C VAL A 41 11.12 -9.96 11.08
N GLN A 42 10.27 -10.54 10.24
CA GLN A 42 9.20 -9.84 9.54
C GLN A 42 7.87 -10.54 9.79
N PHE A 43 6.81 -9.78 10.02
CA PHE A 43 5.44 -10.31 10.09
C PHE A 43 4.41 -9.23 9.76
N PRO A 44 3.23 -9.61 9.22
CA PRO A 44 2.17 -8.67 8.92
C PRO A 44 1.54 -8.08 10.20
N LEU A 45 1.09 -6.83 10.12
CA LEU A 45 0.33 -6.15 11.17
C LEU A 45 -1.12 -5.88 10.76
N LEU A 46 -1.33 -5.37 9.54
CA LEU A 46 -2.65 -5.03 9.01
C LEU A 46 -2.63 -4.99 7.47
N ILE A 47 -3.80 -4.91 6.87
CA ILE A 47 -3.98 -4.87 5.41
C ILE A 47 -4.69 -3.57 5.03
N GLY A 48 -4.16 -2.86 4.05
CA GLY A 48 -4.71 -1.60 3.55
C GLY A 48 -4.92 -1.61 2.04
N GLY A 49 -5.63 -0.61 1.54
CA GLY A 49 -5.86 -0.43 0.11
C GLY A 49 -5.20 0.84 -0.39
N ILE A 50 -4.63 0.78 -1.59
CA ILE A 50 -4.06 1.94 -2.28
C ILE A 50 -5.05 2.40 -3.33
N VAL A 51 -5.49 3.64 -3.24
CA VAL A 51 -6.54 4.19 -4.09
C VAL A 51 -5.99 5.28 -5.00
N ALA A 52 -6.45 5.26 -6.25
CA ALA A 52 -6.21 6.35 -7.19
C ALA A 52 -7.17 7.51 -6.83
N VAL A 53 -6.63 8.54 -6.19
CA VAL A 53 -7.36 9.77 -5.83
C VAL A 53 -7.29 10.77 -6.97
N VAL A 54 -8.39 11.50 -7.18
CA VAL A 54 -8.52 12.48 -8.25
C VAL A 54 -9.09 13.80 -7.75
N ASN A 55 -8.80 14.88 -8.45
CA ASN A 55 -9.44 16.17 -8.28
C ASN A 55 -10.04 16.62 -9.60
N LEU A 56 -11.29 16.23 -9.83
CA LEU A 56 -12.05 16.52 -11.03
C LEU A 56 -13.37 17.18 -10.64
N ASP A 57 -13.65 18.34 -11.22
CA ASP A 57 -14.90 19.06 -10.95
C ASP A 57 -16.11 18.16 -11.31
N GLY A 58 -17.03 17.99 -10.36
CA GLY A 58 -18.22 17.15 -10.55
C GLY A 58 -18.01 15.64 -10.40
N VAL A 59 -16.81 15.16 -10.08
CA VAL A 59 -16.53 13.73 -9.86
C VAL A 59 -16.31 13.47 -8.36
N GLY A 60 -17.26 12.76 -7.75
CA GLY A 60 -17.19 12.31 -6.37
C GLY A 60 -16.52 10.94 -6.18
N PRO A 61 -16.36 10.49 -4.92
CA PRO A 61 -15.80 9.19 -4.59
C PRO A 61 -16.51 8.02 -5.30
N GLY A 62 -15.74 7.12 -5.90
CA GLY A 62 -16.22 5.92 -6.57
C GLY A 62 -16.93 6.14 -7.91
N GLN A 63 -17.08 7.39 -8.38
CA GLN A 63 -17.76 7.65 -9.65
C GLN A 63 -16.87 7.31 -10.85
N LEU A 64 -15.60 7.68 -10.79
CA LEU A 64 -14.62 7.38 -11.84
C LEU A 64 -14.26 5.89 -11.84
N GLN A 65 -14.16 5.30 -13.02
CA GLN A 65 -13.70 3.94 -13.26
C GLN A 65 -12.38 3.96 -14.03
N LEU A 66 -11.40 3.20 -13.54
CA LEU A 66 -10.08 3.05 -14.17
C LEU A 66 -9.69 1.56 -14.23
N THR A 67 -8.91 1.20 -15.25
CA THR A 67 -8.23 -0.10 -15.33
C THR A 67 -6.76 0.07 -14.95
N GLY A 68 -6.09 -1.04 -14.63
CA GLY A 68 -4.64 -1.01 -14.39
C GLY A 68 -3.86 -0.49 -15.60
N GLN A 69 -4.28 -0.84 -16.82
CA GLN A 69 -3.67 -0.31 -18.05
C GLN A 69 -3.89 1.21 -18.19
N ALA A 70 -5.10 1.72 -17.94
CA ALA A 70 -5.37 3.16 -17.99
C ALA A 70 -4.54 3.94 -16.95
N LEU A 71 -4.42 3.40 -15.73
CA LEU A 71 -3.53 3.97 -14.72
C LEU A 71 -2.08 3.98 -15.20
N ALA A 72 -1.58 2.86 -15.73
CA ALA A 72 -0.20 2.79 -16.24
C ALA A 72 0.03 3.80 -17.37
N ASP A 73 -0.90 3.94 -18.31
CA ASP A 73 -0.78 4.88 -19.43
C ASP A 73 -0.82 6.34 -18.98
N ILE A 74 -1.61 6.68 -17.95
CA ILE A 74 -1.59 8.01 -17.32
C ILE A 74 -0.22 8.29 -16.70
N TYR A 75 0.31 7.38 -15.89
CA TYR A 75 1.60 7.59 -15.22
C TYR A 75 2.80 7.49 -16.17
N LEU A 76 2.64 6.84 -17.34
CA LEU A 76 3.60 6.88 -18.47
C LEU A 76 3.51 8.16 -19.31
N GLY A 77 2.50 9.00 -19.09
CA GLY A 77 2.24 10.20 -19.90
C GLY A 77 1.70 9.90 -21.31
N ARG A 78 1.24 8.66 -21.57
CA ARG A 78 0.61 8.26 -22.84
C ARG A 78 -0.83 8.74 -22.93
N VAL A 79 -1.50 8.84 -21.79
CA VAL A 79 -2.79 9.49 -21.62
C VAL A 79 -2.53 10.74 -20.78
N ASP A 80 -2.53 11.90 -21.44
CA ASP A 80 -2.15 13.18 -20.83
C ASP A 80 -3.33 14.13 -20.61
N LYS A 81 -4.53 13.75 -21.07
CA LYS A 81 -5.78 14.50 -20.92
C LYS A 81 -6.92 13.62 -20.41
N TRP A 82 -7.80 14.19 -19.60
CA TRP A 82 -9.00 13.50 -19.11
C TRP A 82 -10.01 13.20 -20.22
N SER A 83 -9.99 13.96 -21.31
CA SER A 83 -10.85 13.78 -22.47
C SER A 83 -10.45 12.63 -23.40
N ASP A 84 -9.36 11.91 -23.07
CA ASP A 84 -8.84 10.81 -23.87
C ASP A 84 -9.94 9.75 -24.17
N PRO A 85 -10.03 9.25 -25.41
CA PRO A 85 -11.06 8.28 -25.79
C PRO A 85 -11.08 7.02 -24.92
N SER A 86 -9.92 6.55 -24.44
CA SER A 86 -9.83 5.37 -23.57
C SER A 86 -10.47 5.63 -22.20
N LEU A 87 -10.31 6.83 -21.63
CA LEU A 87 -10.92 7.20 -20.36
C LEU A 87 -12.43 7.46 -20.50
N LYS A 88 -12.85 8.08 -21.61
CA LYS A 88 -14.27 8.28 -21.94
C LYS A 88 -15.00 6.96 -22.14
N ALA A 89 -14.39 5.99 -22.81
CA ALA A 89 -14.98 4.67 -23.02
C ALA A 89 -15.25 3.94 -21.70
N LEU A 90 -14.40 4.15 -20.68
CA LEU A 90 -14.60 3.61 -19.33
C LEU A 90 -15.65 4.38 -18.52
N ASN A 91 -15.95 5.62 -18.90
CA ASN A 91 -16.77 6.55 -18.10
C ASN A 91 -17.81 7.30 -18.95
N PRO A 92 -18.67 6.61 -19.74
CA PRO A 92 -19.62 7.28 -20.63
C PRO A 92 -20.64 8.16 -19.90
N GLN A 93 -20.87 7.90 -18.61
CA GLN A 93 -21.76 8.68 -17.75
C GLN A 93 -21.14 9.97 -17.18
N ILE A 94 -19.83 10.20 -17.37
CA ILE A 94 -19.12 11.35 -16.80
C ILE A 94 -18.68 12.27 -17.95
N ALA A 95 -19.01 13.55 -17.84
CA ALA A 95 -18.48 14.57 -18.74
C ALA A 95 -17.02 14.89 -18.38
N LEU A 96 -16.09 14.03 -18.81
CA LEU A 96 -14.65 14.23 -18.56
C LEU A 96 -14.15 15.50 -19.28
N PRO A 97 -13.43 16.41 -18.57
CA PRO A 97 -12.99 17.67 -19.14
C PRO A 97 -11.89 17.48 -20.18
N ASP A 98 -11.80 18.37 -21.18
CA ASP A 98 -10.62 18.47 -22.04
C ASP A 98 -9.48 19.23 -21.35
N ALA A 99 -9.02 18.66 -20.24
CA ALA A 99 -7.97 19.23 -19.40
C ALA A 99 -6.80 18.25 -19.28
N ARG A 100 -5.58 18.82 -19.22
CA ARG A 100 -4.35 18.06 -18.98
C ARG A 100 -4.41 17.39 -17.60
N ILE A 101 -3.95 16.15 -17.51
CA ILE A 101 -3.82 15.39 -16.27
C ILE A 101 -2.55 15.84 -15.56
N VAL A 102 -2.68 16.22 -14.29
CA VAL A 102 -1.53 16.47 -13.41
C VAL A 102 -1.26 15.23 -12.57
N VAL A 103 -0.19 14.51 -12.89
CA VAL A 103 0.21 13.30 -12.15
C VAL A 103 0.98 13.68 -10.89
N VAL A 104 0.51 13.21 -9.74
CA VAL A 104 1.13 13.37 -8.43
C VAL A 104 1.64 12.01 -7.95
N ARG A 105 2.90 11.96 -7.52
CA ARG A 105 3.56 10.74 -7.04
C ARG A 105 4.31 11.01 -5.75
N ARG A 106 4.72 9.95 -5.05
CA ARG A 106 5.59 10.07 -3.88
C ARG A 106 6.99 10.54 -4.27
N SER A 107 7.58 11.40 -3.43
CA SER A 107 8.97 11.87 -3.59
C SER A 107 9.98 11.13 -2.73
N ASP A 108 9.51 10.39 -1.73
CA ASP A 108 10.27 9.63 -0.75
C ASP A 108 10.15 8.11 -0.98
N GLY A 109 11.08 7.34 -0.40
CA GLY A 109 11.10 5.88 -0.49
C GLY A 109 9.91 5.25 0.24
N SER A 110 9.06 4.56 -0.51
CA SER A 110 7.65 4.38 -0.15
C SER A 110 7.13 2.99 -0.47
N GLY A 111 6.60 2.28 0.53
CA GLY A 111 5.91 1.00 0.33
C GLY A 111 4.61 1.14 -0.46
N THR A 112 3.91 2.27 -0.32
CA THR A 112 2.75 2.62 -1.16
C THR A 112 3.16 2.73 -2.63
N THR A 113 4.34 3.30 -2.90
CA THR A 113 4.89 3.37 -4.27
C THR A 113 5.17 1.97 -4.77
N PHE A 114 5.91 1.18 -4.01
CA PHE A 114 6.24 -0.19 -4.38
C PHE A 114 5.00 -1.01 -4.76
N ASN A 115 3.96 -1.02 -3.93
CA ASN A 115 2.74 -1.78 -4.24
C ASN A 115 1.97 -1.19 -5.43
N PHE A 116 1.88 0.14 -5.55
CA PHE A 116 1.24 0.77 -6.70
C PHE A 116 1.96 0.43 -8.01
N THR A 117 3.30 0.53 -8.02
CA THR A 117 4.11 0.24 -9.20
C THR A 117 4.23 -1.24 -9.51
N ASP A 118 4.09 -2.12 -8.52
CA ASP A 118 3.94 -3.56 -8.73
C ASP A 118 2.62 -3.87 -9.44
N PHE A 119 1.51 -3.29 -8.98
CA PHE A 119 0.23 -3.40 -9.67
C PHE A 119 0.30 -2.89 -11.11
N LEU A 120 0.91 -1.72 -11.35
CA LEU A 120 1.10 -1.21 -12.72
C LEU A 120 1.99 -2.14 -13.57
N SER A 121 3.00 -2.76 -12.98
CA SER A 121 3.88 -3.73 -13.66
C SER A 121 3.14 -5.01 -14.06
N LYS A 122 2.15 -5.45 -13.29
CA LYS A 122 1.27 -6.58 -13.64
C LYS A 122 0.29 -6.20 -14.75
N ALA A 123 -0.25 -4.98 -14.70
CA ALA A 123 -1.26 -4.52 -15.65
C ALA A 123 -0.70 -4.06 -17.01
N SER A 124 0.56 -3.61 -17.07
CA SER A 124 1.17 -3.02 -18.27
C SER A 124 2.60 -3.54 -18.49
N PRO A 125 2.85 -4.33 -19.56
CA PRO A 125 4.19 -4.75 -19.95
C PRO A 125 5.13 -3.56 -20.22
N MET A 126 4.61 -2.45 -20.73
CA MET A 126 5.40 -1.24 -20.97
C MET A 126 5.86 -0.60 -19.66
N TRP A 127 4.98 -0.51 -18.66
CA TRP A 127 5.34 -0.05 -17.32
C TRP A 127 6.43 -0.93 -16.73
N LYS A 128 6.22 -2.26 -16.75
CA LYS A 128 7.16 -3.24 -16.20
C LYS A 128 8.57 -3.09 -16.78
N THR A 129 8.68 -2.88 -18.09
CA THR A 129 9.97 -2.74 -18.77
C THR A 129 10.62 -1.36 -18.56
N LYS A 130 9.84 -0.28 -18.54
CA LYS A 130 10.37 1.09 -18.47
C LYS A 130 10.62 1.61 -17.05
N VAL A 131 9.78 1.21 -16.10
CA VAL A 131 9.78 1.75 -14.73
C VAL A 131 9.96 0.65 -13.70
N GLY A 132 9.24 -0.46 -13.83
CA GLY A 132 9.28 -1.55 -12.87
C GLY A 132 8.63 -1.20 -11.52
N SER A 133 9.11 -1.83 -10.45
CA SER A 133 8.60 -1.62 -9.09
C SER A 133 9.72 -1.67 -8.05
N ASP A 134 9.77 -0.65 -7.19
CA ASP A 134 10.68 -0.52 -6.05
C ASP A 134 10.11 0.55 -5.09
N LEU A 135 10.72 0.71 -3.91
CA LEU A 135 10.42 1.81 -2.97
C LEU A 135 10.69 3.19 -3.61
N VAL A 136 11.64 3.25 -4.53
CA VAL A 136 12.00 4.44 -5.32
C VAL A 136 12.17 4.02 -6.78
N VAL A 137 11.37 4.59 -7.67
CA VAL A 137 11.46 4.35 -9.12
C VAL A 137 11.79 5.65 -9.87
N THR A 138 12.36 5.51 -11.06
CA THR A 138 12.53 6.63 -11.98
C THR A 138 11.20 6.92 -12.66
N TRP A 139 10.47 7.91 -12.15
CA TRP A 139 9.21 8.33 -12.74
C TRP A 139 9.42 9.00 -14.11
N PRO A 140 8.49 8.82 -15.06
CA PRO A 140 8.44 9.64 -16.27
C PRO A 140 8.44 11.14 -15.96
N GLU A 141 8.95 11.93 -16.91
CA GLU A 141 9.00 13.38 -16.81
C GLU A 141 7.60 14.00 -16.70
N GLY A 142 7.53 15.21 -16.14
CA GLY A 142 6.26 15.94 -15.98
C GLY A 142 5.38 15.48 -14.81
N THR A 143 5.89 14.60 -13.93
CA THR A 143 5.22 14.23 -12.68
C THR A 143 5.57 15.17 -11.52
N THR A 144 4.59 15.41 -10.63
CA THR A 144 4.78 16.21 -9.41
C THR A 144 5.09 15.30 -8.23
N GLY A 145 6.24 15.49 -7.59
CA GLY A 145 6.61 14.77 -6.37
C GLY A 145 6.04 15.42 -5.11
N ALA A 146 5.50 14.60 -4.20
CA ALA A 146 5.07 15.04 -2.88
C ALA A 146 5.50 14.03 -1.80
N LYS A 147 5.89 14.52 -0.62
CA LYS A 147 6.42 13.68 0.47
C LYS A 147 5.28 13.06 1.28
N GLY A 148 5.32 11.74 1.44
CA GLY A 148 4.34 11.00 2.25
C GLY A 148 2.93 10.96 1.64
N ASN A 149 2.05 10.15 2.24
CA ASN A 149 0.64 10.13 1.86
C ASN A 149 -0.04 11.49 2.08
N ASP A 150 0.30 12.22 3.15
CA ASP A 150 -0.25 13.55 3.42
C ASP A 150 0.15 14.59 2.38
N GLY A 151 1.40 14.55 1.91
CA GLY A 151 1.85 15.43 0.84
C GLY A 151 1.10 15.16 -0.45
N VAL A 152 0.98 13.89 -0.86
CA VAL A 152 0.22 13.52 -2.07
C VAL A 152 -1.25 13.92 -1.93
N SER A 153 -1.90 13.60 -0.80
CA SER A 153 -3.30 13.96 -0.53
C SER A 153 -3.55 15.46 -0.65
N ARG A 154 -2.67 16.27 -0.03
CA ARG A 154 -2.76 17.73 -0.07
C ARG A 154 -2.56 18.27 -1.47
N THR A 155 -1.54 17.79 -2.18
CA THR A 155 -1.24 18.23 -3.56
C THR A 155 -2.39 17.91 -4.50
N VAL A 156 -2.96 16.70 -4.43
CA VAL A 156 -4.13 16.32 -5.24
C VAL A 156 -5.31 17.24 -4.93
N ARG A 157 -5.62 17.44 -3.65
CA ARG A 157 -6.73 18.31 -3.24
C ARG A 157 -6.60 19.76 -3.73
N GLN A 158 -5.38 20.28 -3.79
CA GLN A 158 -5.12 21.67 -4.19
C GLN A 158 -4.95 21.85 -5.71
N THR A 159 -4.73 20.76 -6.45
CA THR A 159 -4.41 20.81 -7.88
C THR A 159 -5.57 20.27 -8.70
N LYS A 160 -6.27 21.14 -9.42
CA LYS A 160 -7.33 20.71 -10.34
C LYS A 160 -6.79 19.77 -11.42
N ASN A 161 -7.64 18.86 -11.87
CA ASN A 161 -7.35 17.85 -12.90
C ASN A 161 -6.18 16.92 -12.53
N SER A 162 -5.93 16.72 -11.23
CA SER A 162 -4.85 15.88 -10.76
C SER A 162 -5.29 14.46 -10.45
N ILE A 163 -4.31 13.56 -10.46
CA ILE A 163 -4.42 12.18 -10.00
C ILE A 163 -3.21 11.85 -9.13
N GLY A 164 -3.42 11.11 -8.04
CA GLY A 164 -2.37 10.56 -7.20
C GLY A 164 -2.74 9.18 -6.67
N TYR A 165 -1.84 8.53 -5.95
CA TYR A 165 -2.11 7.30 -5.22
C TYR A 165 -1.81 7.50 -3.74
N VAL A 166 -2.75 7.10 -2.89
CA VAL A 166 -2.62 7.16 -1.43
C VAL A 166 -3.24 5.94 -0.80
N GLU A 167 -2.87 5.65 0.45
CA GLU A 167 -3.61 4.68 1.25
C GLU A 167 -5.05 5.16 1.50
N PHE A 168 -6.01 4.25 1.53
CA PHE A 168 -7.45 4.53 1.58
C PHE A 168 -7.85 5.37 2.79
N ALA A 169 -7.26 5.15 3.96
CA ALA A 169 -7.53 5.96 5.15
C ALA A 169 -7.22 7.44 4.89
N HIS A 170 -6.12 7.75 4.19
CA HIS A 170 -5.78 9.14 3.86
C HIS A 170 -6.79 9.75 2.88
N ALA A 171 -7.31 8.97 1.92
CA ALA A 171 -8.37 9.44 1.03
C ALA A 171 -9.66 9.76 1.81
N GLN A 172 -10.03 8.92 2.78
CA GLN A 172 -11.21 9.14 3.64
C GLN A 172 -11.03 10.36 4.54
N GLN A 173 -9.92 10.43 5.28
CA GLN A 173 -9.60 11.53 6.20
C GLN A 173 -9.58 12.89 5.48
N ASN A 174 -9.07 12.92 4.25
CA ASN A 174 -8.98 14.14 3.44
C ASN A 174 -10.20 14.37 2.53
N ARG A 175 -11.21 13.50 2.56
CA ARG A 175 -12.43 13.55 1.74
C ARG A 175 -12.13 13.67 0.24
N LEU A 176 -11.16 12.91 -0.24
CA LEU A 176 -10.74 12.92 -1.64
C LEU A 176 -11.69 12.04 -2.47
N ALA A 177 -11.97 12.48 -3.71
CA ALA A 177 -12.55 11.60 -4.69
C ALA A 177 -11.52 10.52 -5.08
N PHE A 178 -11.98 9.28 -5.26
CA PHE A 178 -11.16 8.16 -5.69
C PHE A 178 -11.87 7.36 -6.77
N ALA A 179 -11.09 6.66 -7.60
CA ALA A 179 -11.62 5.78 -8.64
C ALA A 179 -11.96 4.38 -8.10
N ARG A 180 -12.94 3.72 -8.72
CA ARG A 180 -13.04 2.26 -8.71
C ARG A 180 -12.04 1.69 -9.70
N VAL A 181 -11.38 0.60 -9.32
CA VAL A 181 -10.38 -0.04 -10.17
C VAL A 181 -10.88 -1.42 -10.60
N ARG A 182 -10.71 -1.74 -11.89
CA ARG A 182 -11.07 -3.06 -12.44
C ARG A 182 -10.14 -4.13 -11.88
N ASN A 183 -10.69 -5.19 -11.32
CA ASN A 183 -9.95 -6.35 -10.84
C ASN A 183 -9.78 -7.43 -11.93
N PRO A 184 -9.02 -8.52 -11.67
CA PRO A 184 -8.84 -9.62 -12.62
C PRO A 184 -10.13 -10.32 -13.05
N ALA A 185 -11.16 -10.33 -12.20
CA ALA A 185 -12.48 -10.88 -12.54
C ALA A 185 -13.28 -9.97 -13.48
N GLY A 186 -12.76 -8.78 -13.79
CA GLY A 186 -13.36 -7.83 -14.72
C GLY A 186 -14.32 -6.83 -14.07
N ASN A 187 -14.47 -6.84 -12.74
CA ASN A 187 -15.38 -6.00 -11.98
C ASN A 187 -14.68 -4.71 -11.51
N PHE A 188 -15.39 -3.58 -11.52
CA PHE A 188 -14.91 -2.32 -10.95
C PHE A 188 -15.23 -2.24 -9.46
N ILE A 189 -14.21 -2.39 -8.63
CA ILE A 189 -14.37 -2.54 -7.18
C ILE A 189 -14.23 -1.19 -6.48
N THR A 190 -15.17 -0.90 -5.59
CA THR A 190 -15.07 0.20 -4.63
C THR A 190 -14.12 -0.21 -3.51
N PRO A 191 -13.08 0.59 -3.19
CA PRO A 191 -12.19 0.29 -2.08
C PRO A 191 -12.95 0.29 -0.75
N SER A 192 -12.74 -0.75 0.05
CA SER A 192 -13.30 -0.91 1.40
C SER A 192 -12.51 -1.98 2.16
N PRO A 193 -12.56 -1.99 3.51
CA PRO A 193 -11.98 -3.07 4.30
C PRO A 193 -12.41 -4.47 3.82
N GLN A 194 -13.70 -4.64 3.47
CA GLN A 194 -14.22 -5.92 2.99
C GLN A 194 -13.59 -6.32 1.66
N ALA A 195 -13.42 -5.39 0.73
CA ALA A 195 -12.78 -5.65 -0.56
C ALA A 195 -11.28 -5.93 -0.44
N PHE A 196 -10.60 -5.33 0.55
CA PHE A 196 -9.21 -5.63 0.86
C PHE A 196 -9.06 -7.02 1.48
N GLN A 197 -9.99 -7.39 2.35
CA GLN A 197 -10.05 -8.71 2.96
C GLN A 197 -10.37 -9.80 1.93
N ALA A 198 -11.21 -9.51 0.93
CA ALA A 198 -11.47 -10.41 -0.20
C ALA A 198 -10.20 -10.71 -1.02
N ALA A 199 -9.33 -9.71 -1.24
CA ALA A 199 -8.02 -9.93 -1.87
C ALA A 199 -7.10 -10.78 -0.99
N ALA A 200 -7.08 -10.51 0.31
CA ALA A 200 -6.26 -11.23 1.29
C ALA A 200 -6.70 -12.70 1.49
N ALA A 201 -7.98 -13.00 1.34
CA ALA A 201 -8.53 -14.35 1.53
C ALA A 201 -8.01 -15.36 0.49
N SER A 202 -7.53 -14.88 -0.66
CA SER A 202 -6.94 -15.73 -1.70
C SER A 202 -5.41 -15.91 -1.54
N ALA A 203 -4.81 -15.32 -0.51
CA ALA A 203 -3.37 -15.38 -0.28
C ALA A 203 -2.97 -16.65 0.49
N ASP A 204 -1.97 -17.37 -0.04
CA ASP A 204 -1.37 -18.51 0.66
C ASP A 204 -0.23 -18.05 1.59
N TRP A 205 -0.63 -17.54 2.75
CA TRP A 205 0.31 -17.11 3.80
C TRP A 205 1.19 -18.24 4.34
N LYS A 206 0.74 -19.50 4.23
CA LYS A 206 1.50 -20.66 4.75
C LYS A 206 2.66 -21.01 3.82
N ALA A 207 2.48 -20.82 2.51
CA ALA A 207 3.56 -21.01 1.53
C ALA A 207 4.55 -19.83 1.51
N ALA A 208 4.19 -18.67 2.05
CA ALA A 208 5.03 -17.49 2.07
C ALA A 208 6.10 -17.58 3.18
N GLY A 209 7.36 -17.79 2.79
CA GLY A 209 8.49 -17.69 3.72
C GLY A 209 8.61 -16.28 4.31
N ASP A 210 8.68 -16.20 5.65
CA ASP A 210 8.73 -14.94 6.42
C ASP A 210 7.63 -13.93 6.01
N PHE A 211 6.45 -14.47 5.65
CA PHE A 211 5.27 -13.73 5.20
C PHE A 211 5.48 -12.83 3.97
N GLY A 212 6.52 -13.06 3.18
CA GLY A 212 6.84 -12.24 2.00
C GLY A 212 5.88 -12.42 0.84
N LEU A 213 4.67 -11.87 0.96
CA LEU A 213 3.57 -12.01 0.00
C LEU A 213 3.00 -10.65 -0.42
N LEU A 214 2.75 -10.48 -1.72
CA LEU A 214 2.11 -9.29 -2.30
C LEU A 214 0.64 -9.55 -2.58
N LEU A 215 -0.22 -8.57 -2.26
CA LEU A 215 -1.68 -8.66 -2.41
C LEU A 215 -2.23 -7.86 -3.59
N THR A 216 -1.36 -7.41 -4.49
CA THR A 216 -1.74 -6.70 -5.71
C THR A 216 -2.23 -7.67 -6.79
N ASP A 217 -3.33 -7.28 -7.44
CA ASP A 217 -3.98 -8.01 -8.54
C ASP A 217 -4.41 -9.44 -8.18
N MET A 218 -4.84 -9.66 -6.92
CA MET A 218 -5.34 -10.95 -6.45
C MET A 218 -6.66 -11.34 -7.15
N PRO A 219 -6.91 -12.63 -7.40
CA PRO A 219 -8.18 -13.09 -7.95
C PRO A 219 -9.32 -12.91 -6.93
N GLY A 220 -10.55 -12.92 -7.44
CA GLY A 220 -11.77 -12.82 -6.63
C GLY A 220 -12.74 -11.80 -7.19
N ALA A 221 -14.04 -12.10 -7.17
CA ALA A 221 -15.07 -11.22 -7.75
C ALA A 221 -15.13 -9.85 -7.06
N ASP A 222 -14.91 -9.82 -5.75
CA ASP A 222 -14.99 -8.62 -4.89
C ASP A 222 -13.62 -8.10 -4.43
N ALA A 223 -12.52 -8.71 -4.89
CA ALA A 223 -11.17 -8.35 -4.50
C ALA A 223 -10.78 -7.00 -5.10
N TYR A 224 -10.46 -6.02 -4.25
CA TYR A 224 -9.88 -4.76 -4.72
C TYR A 224 -8.43 -5.01 -5.20
N PRO A 225 -8.00 -4.46 -6.36
CA PRO A 225 -6.79 -4.93 -7.01
C PRO A 225 -5.48 -4.29 -6.52
N ILE A 226 -5.53 -3.23 -5.71
CA ILE A 226 -4.31 -2.57 -5.20
C ILE A 226 -4.30 -2.64 -3.67
N VAL A 227 -4.04 -3.84 -3.14
CA VAL A 227 -4.01 -4.11 -1.71
C VAL A 227 -2.57 -4.32 -1.26
N ALA A 228 -2.23 -3.78 -0.09
CA ALA A 228 -0.90 -3.86 0.49
C ALA A 228 -0.99 -4.35 1.94
N THR A 229 -0.02 -5.17 2.31
CA THR A 229 0.19 -5.59 3.70
C THR A 229 1.20 -4.66 4.35
N VAL A 230 0.91 -4.18 5.56
CA VAL A 230 1.89 -3.47 6.38
C VAL A 230 2.64 -4.51 7.20
N PHE A 231 3.95 -4.61 6.98
CA PHE A 231 4.85 -5.49 7.71
C PHE A 231 5.57 -4.74 8.82
N VAL A 232 5.74 -5.42 9.94
CA VAL A 232 6.65 -5.02 11.01
C VAL A 232 7.97 -5.73 10.82
N LEU A 233 9.06 -5.00 11.02
CA LEU A 233 10.43 -5.49 11.00
C LEU A 233 11.04 -5.30 12.39
N MET A 234 11.63 -6.35 12.98
CA MET A 234 12.29 -6.29 14.29
C MET A 234 13.65 -6.98 14.26
N ASN A 235 14.61 -6.44 15.02
CA ASN A 235 15.92 -7.10 15.17
C ASN A 235 15.82 -8.32 16.09
N LYS A 236 16.55 -9.38 15.74
CA LYS A 236 16.87 -10.47 16.68
C LYS A 236 17.84 -9.98 17.76
N GLY A 237 17.81 -10.63 18.93
CA GLY A 237 18.74 -10.35 20.02
C GLY A 237 18.50 -9.02 20.76
N MET A 238 17.28 -8.47 20.68
CA MET A 238 16.87 -7.34 21.51
C MET A 238 16.92 -7.71 23.00
N SER A 239 17.17 -6.71 23.86
CA SER A 239 17.05 -6.89 25.31
C SER A 239 15.62 -7.31 25.68
N ALA A 240 15.46 -8.18 26.67
CA ALA A 240 14.16 -8.66 27.13
C ALA A 240 13.16 -7.52 27.43
N GLN A 241 13.63 -6.40 28.00
CA GLN A 241 12.80 -5.24 28.28
C GLN A 241 12.23 -4.60 27.00
N ARG A 242 13.10 -4.26 26.04
CA ARG A 242 12.69 -3.64 24.76
C ARG A 242 11.83 -4.57 23.92
N LEU A 243 12.22 -5.85 23.85
CA LEU A 243 11.45 -6.87 23.13
C LEU A 243 10.06 -7.05 23.72
N GLY A 244 9.96 -7.21 25.05
CA GLY A 244 8.68 -7.38 25.74
C GLY A 244 7.77 -6.16 25.55
N ALA A 245 8.30 -4.95 25.64
CA ALA A 245 7.53 -3.73 25.41
C ALA A 245 6.97 -3.65 23.97
N ALA A 246 7.81 -3.94 22.96
CA ALA A 246 7.40 -3.92 21.56
C ALA A 246 6.36 -5.00 21.25
N LEU A 247 6.60 -6.25 21.68
CA LEU A 247 5.67 -7.36 21.44
C LEU A 247 4.34 -7.17 22.19
N ASN A 248 4.34 -6.58 23.39
CA ASN A 248 3.08 -6.28 24.10
C ASN A 248 2.21 -5.29 23.31
N PHE A 249 2.82 -4.25 22.74
CA PHE A 249 2.11 -3.29 21.91
C PHE A 249 1.57 -3.95 20.63
N LEU A 250 2.39 -4.76 19.96
CA LEU A 250 1.99 -5.43 18.72
C LEU A 250 0.93 -6.51 18.96
N ASP A 251 1.02 -7.25 20.07
CA ASP A 251 0.00 -8.22 20.48
C ASP A 251 -1.33 -7.53 20.77
N TRP A 252 -1.30 -6.42 21.51
CA TRP A 252 -2.49 -5.60 21.71
C TRP A 252 -3.06 -5.11 20.38
N SER A 253 -2.22 -4.64 19.46
CA SER A 253 -2.66 -4.16 18.15
C SER A 253 -3.36 -5.26 17.34
N LEU A 254 -2.80 -6.47 17.34
CA LEU A 254 -3.35 -7.63 16.61
C LEU A 254 -4.62 -8.22 17.25
N THR A 255 -4.76 -8.12 18.58
CA THR A 255 -5.85 -8.81 19.32
C THR A 255 -6.96 -7.89 19.83
N ARG A 256 -6.70 -6.59 19.93
CA ARG A 256 -7.62 -5.57 20.45
C ARG A 256 -7.85 -4.41 19.49
N GLY A 257 -6.86 -4.06 18.66
CA GLY A 257 -6.92 -2.90 17.76
C GLY A 257 -7.73 -3.08 16.47
N GLY A 258 -8.43 -4.21 16.31
CA GLY A 258 -9.13 -4.52 15.06
C GLY A 258 -10.30 -3.57 14.75
N ALA A 259 -10.98 -3.06 15.77
CA ALA A 259 -12.10 -2.14 15.59
C ALA A 259 -11.61 -0.77 15.11
N GLU A 260 -10.55 -0.26 15.73
CA GLU A 260 -9.90 1.01 15.38
C GLU A 260 -9.29 0.95 13.97
N ALA A 261 -8.68 -0.18 13.61
CA ALA A 261 -8.18 -0.42 12.26
C ALA A 261 -9.33 -0.35 11.22
N ALA A 262 -10.45 -1.01 11.50
CA ALA A 262 -11.61 -1.00 10.61
C ALA A 262 -12.26 0.38 10.48
N GLU A 263 -12.34 1.14 11.58
CA GLU A 263 -12.84 2.53 11.58
C GLU A 263 -11.98 3.45 10.70
N LEU A 264 -10.67 3.23 10.69
CA LEU A 264 -9.73 3.96 9.84
C LEU A 264 -9.71 3.47 8.38
N GLY A 265 -10.42 2.40 8.03
CA GLY A 265 -10.50 1.88 6.67
C GLY A 265 -9.51 0.75 6.36
N TYR A 266 -8.82 0.20 7.36
CA TYR A 266 -7.96 -0.99 7.21
C TYR A 266 -8.75 -2.29 7.41
N ALA A 267 -8.25 -3.38 6.83
CA ALA A 267 -8.70 -4.73 7.12
C ALA A 267 -7.80 -5.36 8.20
N PRO A 268 -8.34 -5.74 9.37
CA PRO A 268 -7.62 -6.53 10.37
C PRO A 268 -7.17 -7.89 9.79
N LEU A 269 -6.07 -8.42 10.31
CA LEU A 269 -5.63 -9.76 9.93
C LEU A 269 -6.64 -10.82 10.36
N PRO A 270 -6.88 -11.88 9.56
CA PRO A 270 -7.69 -13.01 9.98
C PRO A 270 -7.14 -13.66 11.26
N PRO A 271 -7.99 -14.18 12.18
CA PRO A 271 -7.54 -14.79 13.43
C PRO A 271 -6.48 -15.89 13.27
N ASP A 272 -6.60 -16.73 12.24
CA ASP A 272 -5.62 -17.78 11.95
C ASP A 272 -4.24 -17.23 11.54
N LEU A 273 -4.22 -16.10 10.82
CA LEU A 273 -2.98 -15.41 10.48
C LEU A 273 -2.37 -14.76 11.72
N VAL A 274 -3.18 -14.15 12.60
CA VAL A 274 -2.70 -13.62 13.90
C VAL A 274 -2.06 -14.73 14.73
N ALA A 275 -2.69 -15.90 14.83
CA ALA A 275 -2.11 -17.04 15.54
C ALA A 275 -0.78 -17.48 14.91
N THR A 276 -0.71 -17.53 13.58
CA THR A 276 0.52 -17.86 12.84
C THR A 276 1.64 -16.86 13.11
N VAL A 277 1.35 -15.55 13.11
CA VAL A 277 2.31 -14.49 13.49
C VAL A 277 2.81 -14.70 14.91
N LYS A 278 1.89 -14.98 15.85
CA LYS A 278 2.24 -15.16 17.26
C LYS A 278 3.12 -16.38 17.52
N THR A 279 2.91 -17.47 16.79
CA THR A 279 3.82 -18.63 16.84
C THR A 279 5.18 -18.26 16.24
N TYR A 280 5.18 -17.70 15.03
CA TYR A 280 6.40 -17.38 14.31
C TYR A 280 7.32 -16.42 15.09
N TRP A 281 6.79 -15.35 15.68
CA TRP A 281 7.63 -14.41 16.41
C TRP A 281 8.15 -14.98 17.75
N ALA A 282 7.50 -15.99 18.32
CA ALA A 282 7.92 -16.61 19.57
C ALA A 282 9.12 -17.53 19.31
N ASP A 283 9.10 -18.19 18.16
CA ASP A 283 10.18 -19.04 17.67
C ASP A 283 11.40 -18.23 17.20
N THR A 284 11.18 -17.02 16.67
CA THR A 284 12.23 -16.25 15.97
C THR A 284 12.77 -15.04 16.72
N LEU A 285 12.00 -14.45 17.63
CA LEU A 285 12.40 -13.32 18.48
C LEU A 285 12.60 -13.80 19.92
N THR A 286 13.61 -14.64 20.14
CA THR A 286 14.03 -15.02 21.49
C THR A 286 15.04 -14.00 22.04
N SER A 287 14.91 -13.67 23.33
CA SER A 287 15.96 -12.91 24.02
C SER A 287 17.21 -13.78 24.13
N PRO A 288 18.43 -13.22 24.01
CA PRO A 288 19.65 -13.99 24.26
C PRO A 288 19.59 -14.60 25.66
N ALA A 289 20.00 -15.87 25.80
CA ALA A 289 20.22 -16.46 27.12
C ALA A 289 21.23 -15.58 27.88
N ARG A 290 20.92 -15.26 29.14
CA ARG A 290 21.78 -14.46 30.02
C ARG A 290 23.13 -15.13 30.26
#